data_AF-A0A3C0VFT5-F1
#
_entry.id   AF-A0A3C0VFT5-F1
#
_cell.length_a   1.000
_cell.length_b   1.000
_cell.length_c   1.000
_cell.angle_alpha   90.00
_cell.angle_beta   90.00
_cell.angle_gamma   90.00
#
_symmetry.space_group_name_H-M   'P 1'
#
loop_
_entity.id
_entity.type
_entity.pdbx_description
1 polymer ?
#
loop_
_entity_poly.entity_id
_entity_poly.type
_entity_poly.pdbx_seq_one_letter_code
_entity_poly.pdbx_strand_id
1 'polypeptide(L)'
;MAFLDPLCVTIDLRRGEVRFRDERRIARGPGVRAVPLGFLEDGRPCVAVSLGAGPARRFLLDTCARRCVLPEDTARALGLPELGSASLLGLGVEARAGTTRIPRLVLGGAVFSDVDAYVLPAFRERLGPQIEGVLGIELFSDLAITLDFPGETLVIEGMGAR
;
A
#
# COMPACT_ATOMS: atom_id res chain seq x y z
N MET A 1 4.78 15.50 -8.02
CA MET A 1 3.89 14.87 -9.02
C MET A 1 2.86 15.90 -9.51
N ALA A 2 3.31 17.04 -10.07
CA ALA A 2 2.49 18.25 -10.19
C ALA A 2 1.12 18.11 -10.91
N PHE A 3 0.96 17.10 -11.79
CA PHE A 3 -0.29 16.90 -12.52
C PHE A 3 -1.41 16.27 -11.65
N LEU A 4 -1.05 15.49 -10.61
CA LEU A 4 -2.02 14.82 -9.73
C LEU A 4 -2.43 15.68 -8.55
N ASP A 5 -1.63 16.69 -8.22
CA ASP A 5 -1.86 17.57 -7.06
C ASP A 5 -3.29 18.15 -6.97
N PRO A 6 -3.98 18.54 -8.06
CA PRO A 6 -5.36 19.01 -7.98
C PRO A 6 -6.42 17.89 -7.99
N LEU A 7 -6.04 16.63 -8.17
CA LEU A 7 -6.97 15.56 -8.52
C LEU A 7 -7.28 14.61 -7.35
N CYS A 8 -8.49 14.06 -7.40
CA CYS A 8 -8.86 12.81 -6.77
C CYS A 8 -8.75 11.68 -7.80
N VAL A 9 -7.88 10.70 -7.54
CA VAL A 9 -7.71 9.52 -8.40
C VAL A 9 -8.37 8.32 -7.75
N THR A 10 -9.43 7.80 -8.36
CA THR A 10 -10.12 6.59 -7.88
C THR A 10 -9.72 5.39 -8.72
N ILE A 11 -9.30 4.31 -8.07
CA ILE A 11 -9.01 3.02 -8.68
C ILE A 11 -10.01 2.02 -8.09
N ASP A 12 -10.98 1.59 -8.90
CA ASP A 12 -11.99 0.58 -8.51
C ASP A 12 -11.64 -0.75 -9.18
N LEU A 13 -10.93 -1.61 -8.43
CA LEU A 13 -10.41 -2.87 -8.95
C LEU A 13 -11.53 -3.89 -9.20
N ARG A 14 -12.63 -3.79 -8.44
CA ARG A 14 -13.83 -4.63 -8.63
C ARG A 14 -14.50 -4.37 -9.97
N ARG A 15 -14.37 -3.15 -10.49
CA ARG A 15 -14.97 -2.70 -11.75
C ARG A 15 -13.95 -2.59 -12.90
N GLY A 16 -12.65 -2.72 -12.62
CA GLY A 16 -11.60 -2.50 -13.59
C GLY A 16 -11.56 -1.06 -14.10
N GLU A 17 -11.84 -0.08 -13.24
CA GLU A 17 -12.02 1.32 -13.64
C GLU A 17 -11.06 2.27 -12.90
N VAL A 18 -10.57 3.28 -13.63
CA VAL A 18 -9.83 4.41 -13.06
C VAL A 18 -10.56 5.71 -13.39
N ARG A 19 -10.80 6.56 -12.39
CA ARG A 19 -11.46 7.87 -12.55
C ARG A 19 -10.56 8.98 -12.03
N PHE A 20 -10.49 10.07 -12.78
CA PHE A 20 -9.80 11.31 -12.42
C PHE A 20 -10.86 12.40 -12.24
N ARG A 21 -10.85 13.08 -11.09
CA ARG A 21 -11.81 14.14 -10.75
C ARG A 21 -11.07 15.33 -10.13
N ASP A 22 -11.47 16.54 -10.48
CA ASP A 22 -11.03 17.79 -9.82
C ASP A 22 -11.85 18.05 -8.53
N GLU A 23 -13.04 17.45 -8.44
CA GLU A 23 -13.90 17.61 -7.27
C GLU A 23 -13.42 16.77 -6.08
N ARG A 24 -13.26 17.40 -4.91
CA ARG A 24 -12.94 16.77 -3.59
C ARG A 24 -14.08 15.91 -3.02
N ARG A 25 -14.99 15.42 -3.86
CA ARG A 25 -16.15 14.64 -3.43
C ARG A 25 -15.75 13.18 -3.24
N ILE A 26 -15.12 12.92 -2.11
CA ILE A 26 -14.81 11.57 -1.64
C ILE A 26 -16.06 10.89 -1.07
N ALA A 27 -16.11 9.56 -1.23
CA ALA A 27 -17.16 8.76 -0.63
C ALA A 27 -17.14 8.88 0.90
N ARG A 28 -18.32 8.81 1.51
CA ARG A 28 -18.52 8.82 2.96
C ARG A 28 -19.63 7.85 3.32
N GLY A 29 -19.55 7.27 4.51
CA GLY A 29 -20.59 6.39 5.05
C GLY A 29 -20.05 5.09 5.61
N PRO A 30 -20.96 4.18 6.02
CA PRO A 30 -20.58 2.84 6.49
C PRO A 30 -19.74 2.10 5.44
N GLY A 31 -18.71 1.39 5.88
CA GLY A 31 -17.81 0.65 4.99
C GLY A 31 -16.78 1.47 4.21
N VAL A 32 -16.73 2.79 4.45
CA VAL A 32 -15.66 3.67 4.00
C VAL A 32 -14.64 3.87 5.12
N ARG A 33 -13.35 3.90 4.80
CA ARG A 33 -12.26 4.28 5.71
C ARG A 33 -11.48 5.42 5.08
N ALA A 34 -11.22 6.46 5.87
CA ALA A 34 -10.35 7.56 5.48
C ALA A 34 -9.03 7.42 6.26
N VAL A 35 -7.92 7.50 5.55
CA VAL A 35 -6.57 7.32 6.08
C VAL A 35 -5.74 8.52 5.68
N PRO A 36 -4.98 9.16 6.59
CA PRO A 36 -4.05 10.20 6.22
C PRO A 36 -3.06 9.70 5.15
N LEU A 37 -2.94 10.45 4.06
CA LEU A 37 -1.99 10.22 2.98
C LEU A 37 -0.86 11.24 3.12
N GLY A 38 0.31 10.77 3.54
CA GLY A 38 1.52 11.59 3.57
C GLY A 38 2.26 11.53 2.24
N PHE A 39 3.24 12.42 2.09
CA PHE A 39 4.16 12.43 0.95
C PHE A 39 5.60 12.53 1.44
N LEU A 40 6.50 11.81 0.77
CA LEU A 40 7.94 12.02 0.94
C LEU A 40 8.36 13.33 0.26
N GLU A 41 9.58 13.81 0.54
CA GLU A 41 10.13 15.03 -0.08
C GLU A 41 10.16 14.94 -1.62
N ASP A 42 10.28 13.73 -2.18
CA ASP A 42 10.23 13.48 -3.62
C ASP A 42 8.80 13.30 -4.18
N GLY A 43 7.77 13.49 -3.35
CA GLY A 43 6.37 13.44 -3.71
C GLY A 43 5.77 12.03 -3.79
N ARG A 44 6.49 10.97 -3.41
CA ARG A 44 5.91 9.62 -3.34
C ARG A 44 4.89 9.52 -2.19
N PRO A 45 3.68 8.98 -2.43
CA PRO A 45 2.66 8.84 -1.41
C PRO A 45 3.04 7.75 -0.39
N CYS A 46 2.75 8.01 0.88
CA CYS A 46 2.95 7.06 1.96
C CYS A 46 1.81 7.08 2.98
N VAL A 47 1.62 5.97 3.67
CA VAL A 47 0.59 5.78 4.69
C VAL A 47 1.14 5.06 5.92
N ALA A 48 0.48 5.25 7.05
CA ALA A 48 0.81 4.55 8.29
C ALA A 48 0.10 3.18 8.34
N VAL A 49 0.88 2.11 8.53
CA VAL A 49 0.42 0.73 8.52
C VAL A 49 0.85 0.03 9.80
N SER A 50 -0.08 -0.61 10.49
CA SER A 50 0.25 -1.47 11.64
C SER A 50 0.36 -2.92 11.19
N LEU A 51 1.46 -3.58 11.56
CA LEU A 51 1.68 -5.01 11.31
C LEU A 51 1.69 -5.71 12.67
N GLY A 52 0.64 -6.46 12.98
CA GLY A 52 0.43 -7.07 14.30
C GLY A 52 0.20 -6.05 15.43
N ALA A 53 0.80 -6.29 16.60
CA ALA A 53 0.66 -5.46 17.81
C ALA A 53 1.74 -4.36 17.95
N GLY A 54 2.64 -4.22 16.96
CA GLY A 54 3.68 -3.20 16.97
C GLY A 54 3.17 -1.80 16.59
N PRO A 55 4.04 -0.77 16.69
CA PRO A 55 3.70 0.58 16.25
C PRO A 55 3.39 0.63 14.75
N ALA A 56 2.65 1.66 14.35
CA ALA A 56 2.43 1.94 12.94
C ALA A 56 3.74 2.34 12.25
N ARG A 57 3.92 1.85 11.04
CA ARG A 57 5.11 1.96 10.20
C ARG A 57 4.76 2.71 8.93
N ARG A 58 5.70 3.45 8.37
CA ARG A 58 5.46 4.15 7.09
C ARG A 58 5.68 3.22 5.92
N PHE A 59 4.68 3.12 5.06
CA PHE A 59 4.71 2.33 3.83
C PHE A 59 4.47 3.26 2.65
N LEU A 60 5.17 3.03 1.54
CA LEU A 60 4.80 3.64 0.26
C LEU A 60 3.50 3.02 -0.22
N LEU A 61 2.62 3.84 -0.80
CA LEU A 61 1.48 3.37 -1.57
C LEU A 61 1.90 3.29 -3.05
N ASP A 62 2.07 2.08 -3.58
CA ASP A 62 2.56 1.87 -4.94
C ASP A 62 1.58 1.03 -5.75
N THR A 63 0.77 1.71 -6.55
CA THR A 63 -0.22 1.07 -7.43
C THR A 63 0.44 0.28 -8.58
N CYS A 64 1.74 0.50 -8.83
CA CYS A 64 2.53 -0.25 -9.82
C CYS A 64 3.20 -1.49 -9.21
N ALA A 65 3.26 -1.61 -7.89
CA ALA A 65 3.62 -2.85 -7.23
C ALA A 65 2.42 -3.79 -7.19
N ARG A 66 2.57 -5.03 -7.68
CA ARG A 66 1.49 -6.02 -7.62
C ARG A 66 1.15 -6.39 -6.17
N ARG A 67 2.12 -6.89 -5.42
CA ARG A 67 1.98 -7.31 -4.00
C ARG A 67 2.71 -6.36 -3.08
N CYS A 68 2.45 -6.48 -1.78
CA CYS A 68 3.25 -5.79 -0.79
C CYS A 68 4.72 -6.25 -0.87
N VAL A 69 5.65 -5.34 -0.57
CA VAL A 69 7.09 -5.63 -0.56
C VAL A 69 7.69 -5.14 0.75
N LEU A 70 8.44 -6.00 1.42
CA LEU A 70 9.14 -5.69 2.65
C LEU A 70 10.66 -5.74 2.43
N PRO A 71 11.41 -4.81 3.02
CA PRO A 71 12.82 -5.02 3.30
C PRO A 71 13.03 -6.27 4.16
N GLU A 72 14.12 -6.99 3.90
CA GLU A 72 14.47 -8.21 4.65
C GLU A 72 14.59 -7.99 6.16
N ASP A 73 15.18 -6.87 6.58
CA ASP A 73 15.31 -6.50 7.99
C ASP A 73 13.95 -6.25 8.65
N THR A 74 12.99 -5.61 7.94
CA THR A 74 11.62 -5.47 8.42
C THR A 74 10.96 -6.84 8.60
N ALA A 75 11.04 -7.72 7.62
CA ALA A 75 10.44 -9.06 7.69
C ALA A 75 11.02 -9.90 8.84
N ARG A 76 12.35 -9.83 9.03
CA ARG A 76 13.06 -10.51 10.11
C ARG A 76 12.70 -9.96 11.49
N ALA A 77 12.64 -8.63 11.64
CA ALA A 77 12.26 -7.99 12.91
C ALA A 77 10.81 -8.32 13.33
N LEU A 78 9.95 -8.60 12.35
CA LEU A 78 8.57 -9.05 12.57
C LEU A 78 8.44 -10.56 12.78
N GLY A 79 9.52 -11.34 12.62
CA GLY A 79 9.50 -12.79 12.71
C GLY A 79 8.59 -13.44 11.66
N LEU A 80 8.48 -12.85 10.46
CA LEU A 80 7.62 -13.38 9.41
C LEU A 80 8.22 -14.67 8.81
N PRO A 81 7.39 -15.65 8.43
CA PRO A 81 7.87 -16.91 7.89
C PRO A 81 8.45 -16.74 6.48
N GLU A 82 9.52 -17.45 6.17
CA GLU A 82 10.02 -17.60 4.81
C GLU A 82 9.23 -18.71 4.10
N LEU A 83 8.52 -18.38 3.03
CA LEU A 83 7.64 -19.31 2.32
C LEU A 83 8.25 -19.82 1.00
N GLY A 84 9.33 -19.18 0.54
CA GLY A 84 10.00 -19.55 -0.72
C GLY A 84 10.61 -18.35 -1.41
N SER A 85 10.73 -18.44 -2.73
CA SER A 85 11.27 -17.37 -3.58
C SER A 85 10.49 -17.24 -4.88
N ALA A 86 10.42 -16.03 -5.40
CA ALA A 86 9.82 -15.70 -6.69
C ALA A 86 10.79 -14.83 -7.52
N SER A 87 10.55 -14.79 -8.83
CA SER A 87 11.20 -13.80 -9.70
C SER A 87 10.32 -12.57 -9.84
N LEU A 88 10.91 -11.38 -9.70
CA LEU A 88 10.24 -10.10 -9.79
C LEU A 88 10.84 -9.31 -10.95
N LEU A 89 10.00 -8.89 -11.90
CA LEU A 89 10.41 -8.01 -12.99
C LEU A 89 9.99 -6.58 -12.65
N GLY A 90 10.95 -5.69 -12.45
CA GLY A 90 10.72 -4.27 -12.18
C GLY A 90 11.62 -3.42 -13.06
N LEU A 91 11.03 -2.47 -13.80
CA LEU A 91 11.77 -1.58 -14.72
C LEU A 91 12.67 -2.33 -15.72
N GLY A 92 12.25 -3.50 -16.18
CA GLY A 92 13.02 -4.33 -17.11
C GLY A 92 14.16 -5.14 -16.47
N VAL A 93 14.35 -5.03 -15.15
CA VAL A 93 15.35 -5.79 -14.40
C VAL A 93 14.65 -6.91 -13.65
N GLU A 94 15.16 -8.13 -13.82
CA GLU A 94 14.71 -9.30 -13.09
C GLU A 94 15.51 -9.44 -11.78
N ALA A 95 14.81 -9.66 -10.68
CA ALA A 95 15.40 -9.85 -9.36
C ALA A 95 14.74 -11.02 -8.63
N ARG A 96 15.53 -11.80 -7.90
CA ARG A 96 15.00 -12.83 -7.02
C ARG A 96 14.52 -12.21 -5.72
N ALA A 97 13.28 -12.49 -5.35
CA ALA A 97 12.67 -12.05 -4.10
C ALA A 97 12.32 -13.27 -3.24
N GLY A 98 12.44 -13.13 -1.92
CA GLY A 98 11.79 -14.04 -0.99
C GLY A 98 10.28 -13.86 -1.02
N THR A 99 9.53 -14.86 -0.58
CA THR A 99 8.09 -14.75 -0.35
C THR A 99 7.78 -14.94 1.14
N THR A 100 6.80 -14.18 1.63
CA THR A 100 6.34 -14.27 3.01
C THR A 100 4.83 -13.97 3.09
N ARG A 101 4.26 -14.13 4.27
CA ARG A 101 2.87 -13.78 4.58
C ARG A 101 2.82 -12.93 5.84
N ILE A 102 2.15 -11.78 5.72
CA ILE A 102 1.85 -10.88 6.83
C ILE A 102 0.51 -11.34 7.43
N PRO A 103 0.48 -11.86 8.68
CA PRO A 103 -0.74 -12.41 9.26
C PRO A 103 -1.85 -11.37 9.41
N ARG A 104 -1.47 -10.13 9.75
CA ARG A 104 -2.39 -9.04 10.00
C ARG A 104 -1.77 -7.70 9.62
N LEU A 105 -2.41 -7.00 8.70
CA LEU A 105 -2.09 -5.64 8.26
C LEU A 105 -3.29 -4.72 8.54
N VAL A 106 -3.04 -3.60 9.22
CA VAL A 106 -4.08 -2.61 9.54
C VAL A 106 -3.72 -1.26 8.94
N LEU A 107 -4.65 -0.70 8.17
CA LEU A 107 -4.51 0.58 7.48
C LEU A 107 -5.74 1.46 7.77
N GLY A 108 -5.61 2.48 8.61
CA GLY A 108 -6.72 3.36 9.00
C GLY A 108 -7.99 2.62 9.46
N GLY A 109 -7.81 1.55 10.23
CA GLY A 109 -8.90 0.69 10.71
C GLY A 109 -9.43 -0.33 9.70
N ALA A 110 -8.98 -0.30 8.44
CA ALA A 110 -9.15 -1.44 7.52
C ALA A 110 -8.20 -2.56 7.94
N VAL A 111 -8.73 -3.79 8.03
CA VAL A 111 -7.98 -4.96 8.48
C VAL A 111 -7.89 -5.95 7.33
N PHE A 112 -6.66 -6.33 7.01
CA PHE A 112 -6.33 -7.34 6.02
C PHE A 112 -5.62 -8.49 6.73
N SER A 113 -5.99 -9.71 6.39
CA SER A 113 -5.41 -10.92 6.98
C SER A 113 -4.70 -11.73 5.89
N ASP A 114 -3.65 -12.46 6.28
CA ASP A 114 -2.93 -13.38 5.40
C ASP A 114 -2.43 -12.72 4.09
N VAL A 115 -1.88 -11.52 4.20
CA VAL A 115 -1.41 -10.74 3.06
C VAL A 115 -0.09 -11.30 2.55
N ASP A 116 -0.09 -11.84 1.32
CA ASP A 116 1.12 -12.28 0.64
C ASP A 116 2.03 -11.09 0.31
N ALA A 117 3.32 -11.23 0.58
CA ALA A 117 4.32 -10.19 0.35
C ALA A 117 5.63 -10.75 -0.21
N TYR A 118 6.36 -9.91 -0.93
CA TYR A 118 7.74 -10.17 -1.31
C TYR A 118 8.72 -9.62 -0.29
N VAL A 119 9.87 -10.27 -0.16
CA VAL A 119 10.99 -9.82 0.68
C VAL A 119 12.20 -9.56 -0.21
N LEU A 120 12.76 -8.35 -0.13
CA LEU A 120 13.93 -7.96 -0.92
C LEU A 120 15.13 -7.60 -0.01
N PRO A 121 16.32 -8.19 -0.25
CA PRO A 121 17.56 -7.78 0.40
C PRO A 121 17.96 -6.35 0.03
N ALA A 122 18.59 -5.64 0.97
CA ALA A 122 19.08 -4.25 0.79
C ALA A 122 18.04 -3.26 0.23
N PHE A 123 16.74 -3.53 0.42
CA PHE A 123 15.68 -2.74 -0.21
C PHE A 123 15.38 -1.43 0.52
N ARG A 124 15.61 -1.36 1.84
CA ARG A 124 15.37 -0.16 2.65
C ARG A 124 16.10 1.07 2.12
N GLU A 125 17.35 0.91 1.68
CA GLU A 125 18.17 2.00 1.12
C GLU A 125 17.54 2.61 -0.14
N ARG A 126 16.83 1.80 -0.93
CA ARG A 126 16.14 2.24 -2.15
C ARG A 126 14.79 2.91 -1.87
N LEU A 127 14.16 2.57 -0.75
CA LEU A 127 12.88 3.16 -0.34
C LEU A 127 13.08 4.51 0.36
N GLY A 128 14.09 4.60 1.21
CA GLY A 128 14.35 5.68 2.14
C GLY A 128 14.32 5.18 3.59
N PRO A 129 15.13 5.75 4.50
CA PRO A 129 15.39 5.18 5.82
C PRO A 129 14.15 5.05 6.72
N GLN A 130 13.14 5.87 6.46
CA GLN A 130 11.90 5.95 7.25
C GLN A 130 10.77 5.05 6.71
N ILE A 131 10.98 4.40 5.56
CA ILE A 131 10.00 3.52 4.92
C ILE A 131 10.32 2.06 5.27
N GLU A 132 9.30 1.34 5.73
CA GLU A 132 9.42 -0.05 6.15
C GLU A 132 8.76 -1.03 5.18
N GLY A 133 8.17 -0.55 4.09
CA GLY A 133 7.67 -1.39 3.02
C GLY A 133 6.87 -0.63 1.97
N VAL A 134 6.29 -1.41 1.06
CA VAL A 134 5.47 -0.95 -0.06
C VAL A 134 4.14 -1.68 0.01
N LEU A 135 3.03 -0.96 -0.09
CA LEU A 135 1.69 -1.51 -0.32
C LEU A 135 1.47 -1.64 -1.81
N GLY A 136 1.29 -2.87 -2.27
CA GLY A 136 0.93 -3.17 -3.65
C GLY A 136 -0.58 -3.18 -3.87
N ILE A 137 -0.97 -3.06 -5.13
CA ILE A 137 -2.37 -2.89 -5.55
C ILE A 137 -3.26 -4.12 -5.26
N GLU A 138 -2.69 -5.33 -5.23
CA GLU A 138 -3.43 -6.59 -4.96
C GLU A 138 -4.07 -6.61 -3.57
N LEU A 139 -3.53 -5.84 -2.61
CA LEU A 139 -4.13 -5.64 -1.28
C LEU A 139 -5.56 -5.10 -1.35
N PHE A 140 -5.88 -4.34 -2.40
CA PHE A 140 -7.17 -3.67 -2.60
C PHE A 140 -8.04 -4.33 -3.67
N SER A 141 -7.70 -5.55 -4.10
CA SER A 141 -8.36 -6.25 -5.23
C SER A 141 -9.90 -6.26 -5.17
N ASP A 142 -10.48 -6.42 -3.99
CA ASP A 142 -11.93 -6.42 -3.76
C ASP A 142 -12.49 -5.07 -3.29
N LEU A 143 -11.75 -3.98 -3.49
CA LEU A 143 -12.06 -2.65 -2.96
C LEU A 143 -11.95 -1.57 -4.05
N ALA A 144 -12.43 -0.37 -3.72
CA ALA A 144 -12.06 0.84 -4.43
C ALA A 144 -11.21 1.71 -3.50
N ILE A 145 -10.16 2.32 -4.05
CA ILE A 145 -9.35 3.30 -3.36
C ILE A 145 -9.43 4.64 -4.07
N THR A 146 -9.49 5.74 -3.31
CA THR A 146 -9.33 7.10 -3.83
C THR A 146 -8.13 7.75 -3.17
N LEU A 147 -7.15 8.17 -3.98
CA LEU A 147 -6.10 9.08 -3.56
C LEU A 147 -6.60 10.51 -3.77
N ASP A 148 -7.03 11.16 -2.70
CA ASP A 148 -7.36 12.59 -2.66
C ASP A 148 -6.07 13.37 -2.39
N PHE A 149 -5.38 13.78 -3.46
CA PHE A 149 -4.14 14.53 -3.35
C PHE A 149 -4.34 15.90 -2.69
N PRO A 150 -5.35 16.72 -3.08
CA PRO A 150 -5.62 18.00 -2.39
C PRO A 150 -5.96 17.87 -0.91
N GLY A 151 -6.70 16.82 -0.56
CA GLY A 151 -7.14 16.55 0.81
C GLY A 151 -6.18 15.68 1.63
N GLU A 152 -5.04 15.29 1.04
CA GLU A 152 -4.04 14.41 1.65
C GLU A 152 -4.66 13.20 2.34
N THR A 153 -5.59 12.54 1.64
CA THR A 153 -6.38 11.44 2.19
C THR A 153 -6.45 10.26 1.22
N LEU A 154 -6.18 9.06 1.74
CA LEU A 154 -6.51 7.80 1.10
C LEU A 154 -7.89 7.35 1.60
N VAL A 155 -8.83 7.18 0.69
CA VAL A 155 -10.16 6.64 0.98
C VAL A 155 -10.22 5.21 0.49
N ILE A 156 -10.72 4.31 1.33
CA ILE A 156 -10.90 2.89 1.05
C ILE A 156 -12.39 2.59 1.16
N GLU A 157 -12.98 2.05 0.10
CA GLU A 157 -14.41 1.75 0.00
C GLU A 157 -14.66 0.26 -0.22
N GLY A 158 -15.73 -0.25 0.39
CA GLY A 158 -16.13 -1.66 0.29
C GLY A 158 -15.70 -2.52 1.49
N MET A 159 -15.25 -1.90 2.59
CA MET A 159 -14.89 -2.60 3.82
C MET A 159 -16.15 -3.03 4.60
N GLY A 160 -16.70 -4.20 4.28
CA GLY A 160 -17.92 -4.79 4.89
C GLY A 160 -19.20 -4.38 4.15
N ALA A 161 -20.24 -5.22 4.00
CA ALA A 161 -20.77 -6.17 4.98
C ALA A 161 -20.39 -7.64 4.73
N ARG A 162 -19.71 -8.25 5.72
CA ARG A 162 -19.83 -9.66 6.05
C ARG A 162 -19.97 -9.77 7.56
#